data_AF-R2SMI0-F1
#
_entry.id   AF-R2SMI0-F1
#
_cell.length_a   1.000
_cell.length_b   1.000
_cell.length_c   1.000
_cell.angle_alpha   90.00
_cell.angle_beta   90.00
_cell.angle_gamma   90.00
#
_symmetry.space_group_name_H-M   'P 1'
#
loop_
_entity.id
_entity.type
_entity.pdbx_description
1 polymer ?
#
loop_
_entity_poly.entity_id
_entity_poly.type
_entity_poly.pdbx_seq_one_letter_code
_entity_poly.pdbx_strand_id
1 'polypeptide(L)' 'MSNPVLDYATKKKAFELLCDRKGWSFCHFTHNNKNRAQCLGSCIDEGGEQINVLVTDQGHIVRLLGDKKYEEIV' A
#
# COMPACT_ATOMS: atom_id res chain seq x y z
N MET A 1 -22.37 -9.80 -6.63
CA MET A 1 -22.15 -8.92 -5.46
C MET A 1 -20.96 -8.04 -5.79
N SER A 2 -21.18 -6.74 -6.01
CA SER A 2 -20.09 -5.81 -6.34
C SER A 2 -19.27 -5.59 -5.08
N ASN A 3 -17.98 -5.93 -5.10
CA ASN A 3 -17.09 -5.66 -3.97
C ASN A 3 -17.09 -4.15 -3.68
N PRO A 4 -17.23 -3.72 -2.41
CA PRO A 4 -17.19 -2.30 -2.08
C PRO A 4 -15.81 -1.76 -2.44
N VAL A 5 -15.78 -0.76 -3.33
CA VAL A 5 -14.56 0.02 -3.60
C VAL A 5 -14.20 0.74 -2.31
N LEU A 6 -13.05 0.43 -1.73
CA LEU A 6 -12.61 1.12 -0.51
C LEU A 6 -12.24 2.57 -0.84
N ASP A 7 -12.66 3.50 0.01
CA ASP A 7 -12.27 4.90 -0.15
C ASP A 7 -10.79 5.13 0.21
N TYR A 8 -10.29 6.33 -0.10
CA TYR A 8 -8.90 6.69 0.17
C TYR A 8 -8.54 6.62 1.65
N ALA A 9 -9.44 7.09 2.53
CA ALA A 9 -9.20 7.12 3.96
C ALA A 9 -9.06 5.71 4.54
N THR A 10 -9.92 4.78 4.12
CA THR A 10 -9.89 3.38 4.53
C THR A 10 -8.62 2.70 4.03
N LYS A 11 -8.24 2.91 2.77
CA LYS A 11 -6.98 2.38 2.20
C LYS A 11 -5.75 2.91 2.93
N LYS A 12 -5.71 4.21 3.23
CA LYS A 12 -4.62 4.83 4.00
C LYS A 12 -4.54 4.21 5.40
N LYS A 13 -5.67 4.07 6.08
CA LYS A 13 -5.70 3.50 7.42
C LYS A 13 -5.26 2.03 7.45
N ALA A 14 -5.67 1.24 6.47
CA ALA A 14 -5.21 -0.13 6.31
C ALA A 14 -3.68 -0.21 6.12
N PHE A 15 -3.11 0.69 5.31
CA PHE A 15 -1.67 0.75 5.11
C PHE A 15 -0.90 1.23 6.35
N GLU A 16 -1.42 2.22 7.09
CA GLU A 16 -0.85 2.65 8.37
C GLU A 16 -0.80 1.48 9.37
N LEU A 17 -1.90 0.74 9.50
CA LEU A 17 -1.97 -0.43 10.38
C LEU A 17 -1.00 -1.54 9.94
N LEU A 18 -0.79 -1.74 8.64
CA LEU A 18 0.22 -2.67 8.15
C LEU A 18 1.62 -2.24 8.58
N CYS A 19 1.94 -0.95 8.43
CA CYS A 19 3.23 -0.41 8.85
C CYS A 19 3.46 -0.65 10.35
N ASP A 20 2.48 -0.30 11.19
CA ASP A 20 2.54 -0.52 12.64
C ASP A 20 2.76 -2.00 12.99
N ARG A 21 2.06 -2.92 12.31
CA ARG A 21 2.18 -4.37 12.57
C ARG A 21 3.52 -4.95 12.15
N LYS A 22 4.15 -4.41 11.11
CA LYS A 22 5.46 -4.87 10.60
C LYS A 22 6.63 -4.11 11.22
N GLY A 23 6.40 -3.13 12.09
CA GLY A 23 7.45 -2.26 12.64
C GLY A 23 8.02 -1.28 11.62
N TRP A 24 7.29 -1.01 10.53
CA TRP A 24 7.74 -0.11 9.47
C TRP A 24 7.39 1.34 9.77
N SER A 25 8.26 2.24 9.36
CA SER A 25 8.03 3.68 9.45
C SER A 25 7.25 4.15 8.23
N PHE A 26 6.00 4.55 8.43
CA PHE A 26 5.18 5.17 7.39
C PHE A 26 5.86 6.45 6.86
N CYS A 27 5.96 6.59 5.53
CA CYS A 27 6.53 7.77 4.90
C CYS A 27 5.47 8.59 4.17
N HIS A 28 4.78 7.96 3.20
CA HIS A 28 3.86 8.68 2.33
C HIS A 28 2.76 7.79 1.76
N PHE A 29 1.63 8.39 1.39
CA PHE A 29 0.50 7.72 0.78
C PHE A 29 -0.24 8.66 -0.19
N THR A 30 -0.53 8.20 -1.41
CA THR A 30 -1.19 9.00 -2.46
C THR A 30 -2.08 8.16 -3.36
N HIS A 31 -2.88 8.83 -4.19
CA HIS A 31 -3.53 8.16 -5.31
C HIS A 31 -2.53 7.79 -6.40
N ASN A 32 -2.73 6.63 -7.02
CA ASN A 32 -1.99 6.29 -8.23
C ASN A 32 -2.48 7.19 -9.39
N ASN A 33 -1.59 8.01 -9.94
CA ASN A 33 -1.90 8.92 -11.05
C ASN A 33 -2.39 8.18 -12.31
N LYS A 34 -2.01 6.90 -12.49
CA LYS A 34 -2.45 6.08 -13.63
C LYS A 34 -3.81 5.41 -13.40
N ASN A 35 -4.17 5.15 -12.14
CA ASN A 35 -5.43 4.54 -11.77
C ASN A 35 -5.88 5.07 -10.40
N ARG A 36 -6.79 6.05 -10.39
CA ARG A 36 -7.25 6.72 -9.16
C ARG A 36 -8.00 5.80 -8.19
N ALA A 37 -8.46 4.63 -8.66
CA ALA A 37 -9.05 3.62 -7.80
C ALA A 37 -7.98 2.93 -6.92
N GLN A 38 -6.70 3.02 -7.28
CA GLN A 38 -5.58 2.49 -6.53
C GLN A 38 -4.83 3.61 -5.78
N CYS A 39 -4.10 3.21 -4.74
CA CYS A 39 -3.23 4.10 -3.98
C CYS A 39 -1.81 3.56 -3.94
N LEU A 40 -0.84 4.45 -3.83
CA LEU A 40 0.57 4.13 -3.65
C LEU A 40 0.98 4.53 -2.24
N GLY A 41 1.66 3.61 -1.55
CA GLY A 41 2.24 3.84 -0.24
C GLY A 41 3.74 3.68 -0.26
N SER A 42 4.44 4.37 0.62
CA SER A 42 5.86 4.18 0.87
C SER A 42 6.12 4.15 2.37
N CYS A 43 6.97 3.21 2.79
CA CYS A 43 7.43 3.03 4.16
C CYS A 43 8.91 2.65 4.18
N ILE A 44 9.53 2.72 5.36
CA ILE A 44 10.90 2.26 5.61
C ILE A 44 10.84 1.08 6.58
N ASP A 45 11.52 -0.01 6.27
CA ASP A 45 11.59 -1.17 7.15
C ASP A 45 12.60 -0.98 8.31
N GLU A 46 12.70 -1.98 9.19
CA GLU A 46 13.64 -1.96 10.32
C GLU A 46 15.11 -1.91 9.88
N GLY A 47 15.41 -2.35 8.65
CA GLY A 47 16.74 -2.31 8.04
C GLY A 47 17.07 -0.96 7.38
N GLY A 48 16.12 -0.03 7.34
CA GLY A 48 16.27 1.24 6.64
C GLY A 48 16.00 1.17 5.14
N GLU A 49 15.48 0.05 4.63
CA GLU A 49 15.13 -0.12 3.22
C GLU A 49 13.78 0.53 2.91
N GLN A 50 13.71 1.31 1.83
CA GLN A 50 12.46 1.89 1.37
C GLN A 50 11.60 0.83 0.66
N ILE A 51 10.42 0.58 1.21
CA ILE A 51 9.41 -0.30 0.67
C ILE A 51 8.31 0.54 0.02
N ASN A 52 8.07 0.30 -1.27
CA ASN A 52 6.94 0.87 -1.99
C ASN A 52 5.83 -0.16 -2.11
N VAL A 53 4.59 0.26 -1.88
CA VAL A 53 3.42 -0.62 -1.96
C VAL A 53 2.36 -0.03 -2.88
N LEU A 54 1.55 -0.91 -3.46
CA LEU A 54 0.32 -0.57 -4.15
C LEU A 54 -0.85 -1.12 -3.33
N VAL A 55 -1.81 -0.27 -3.00
CA VAL A 55 -3.08 -0.66 -2.40
C VAL A 55 -4.13 -0.68 -3.49
N THR A 56 -4.69 -1.85 -3.76
CA THR A 56 -5.70 -2.05 -4.80
C THR A 56 -7.04 -1.46 -4.40
N ASP A 57 -7.94 -1.29 -5.36
CA ASP A 57 -9.31 -0.85 -5.14
C ASP A 57 -10.11 -1.79 -4.22
N GLN A 58 -9.74 -3.08 -4.23
CA GLN A 58 -10.28 -4.13 -3.39
C GLN A 58 -9.63 -4.22 -1.99
N GLY A 59 -8.60 -3.41 -1.72
CA GLY A 59 -7.92 -3.36 -0.42
C GLY A 59 -6.74 -4.33 -0.25
N HIS A 60 -6.32 -5.02 -1.31
CA HIS A 60 -5.10 -5.81 -1.28
C HIS A 60 -3.89 -4.87 -1.25
N ILE A 61 -2.89 -5.20 -0.42
CA ILE A 61 -1.66 -4.44 -0.30
C ILE A 61 -0.52 -5.30 -0.87
N VAL A 62 0.13 -4.81 -1.92
CA VAL A 62 1.24 -5.52 -2.58
C VAL A 62 2.51 -4.69 -2.52
N ARG A 63 3.64 -5.31 -2.19
CA ARG A 63 4.98 -4.73 -2.32
C ARG A 63 5.32 -4.61 -3.80
N LEU A 64 5.88 -3.47 -4.20
CA LEU A 64 6.44 -3.25 -5.52
C LEU A 64 7.94 -3.55 -5.48
N LEU A 65 8.37 -4.57 -6.19
CA LEU A 65 9.78 -5.02 -6.24
C LEU A 65 10.57 -4.42 -7.43
N GLY A 66 9.94 -3.58 -8.24
CA GLY A 66 10.50 -3.12 -9.52
C GLY A 66 10.23 -4.10 -10.67
N ASP A 67 10.49 -3.70 -11.92
CA ASP A 67 10.30 -4.54 -13.12
C ASP A 67 8.93 -5.22 -13.25
N LYS A 68 7.86 -4.52 -12.82
CA LYS A 68 6.47 -5.04 -12.78
C LYS A 68 6.28 -6.27 -11.89
N LYS A 69 7.25 -6.60 -11.03
CA LYS A 69 7.14 -7.64 -10.02
C LYS A 69 6.49 -7.06 -8.77
N TYR A 70 5.58 -7.84 -8.20
CA TYR A 70 4.95 -7.52 -6.94
C TYR A 70 4.86 -8.77 -6.07
N GLU A 71 4.82 -8.55 -4.77
CA GLU A 71 4.65 -9.58 -3.75
C GLU A 71 3.47 -9.19 -2.86
N GLU A 72 2.58 -10.14 -2.56
CA GLU A 72 1.49 -9.87 -1.62
C GLU A 72 2.03 -9.74 -0.20
N ILE A 73 1.71 -8.62 0.45
CA ILE A 73 2.04 -8.44 1.87
C ILE A 73 0.80 -8.86 2.65
N VAL A 74 0.82 -10.10 3.15
CA VAL A 74 -0.20 -10.66 4.05
C VAL A 74 -0.03 -10.13 5.48
#